data_AF-A0A355E7I5-F1
#
_entry.id   AF-A0A355E7I5-F1
#
_cell.length_a   1.000
_cell.length_b   1.000
_cell.length_c   1.000
_cell.angle_alpha   90.00
_cell.angle_beta   90.00
_cell.angle_gamma   90.00
#
_symmetry.space_group_name_H-M   'P 1'
#
loop_
_entity.id
_entity.type
_entity.pdbx_description
1 polymer ?
#
loop_
_entity_poly.entity_id
_entity_poly.type
_entity_poly.pdbx_seq_one_letter_code
_entity_poly.pdbx_strand_id
1 'polypeptide(L)'
;MALLCAACACAPGRSPGPGAAAAPPAIPDWVRSIPQDSTGEFVYAVGFSPRTFFAAESLDFAKNAARVELAKSIKVAVKETLSDTVVNAHRTAGNQDRLVSFSESEMDAELRGSEVVETWRDDAGLVGEKGSVYVLARVKNPNK
;
A
#
# COMPACT_ATOMS: atom_id res chain seq x y z
N MET A 1 -56.01 44.96 -2.93
CA MET A 1 -55.54 44.43 -1.63
C MET A 1 -56.16 43.04 -1.47
N ALA A 2 -55.33 42.05 -1.12
CA ALA A 2 -55.65 40.62 -0.90
C ALA A 2 -55.92 39.76 -2.16
N LEU A 3 -55.41 38.54 -2.31
CA LEU A 3 -54.28 37.82 -1.70
C LEU A 3 -54.09 36.54 -2.58
N LEU A 4 -52.84 36.13 -2.81
CA LEU A 4 -52.49 34.85 -3.45
C LEU A 4 -52.93 33.65 -2.57
N CYS A 5 -53.42 32.57 -3.19
CA CYS A 5 -53.36 31.23 -2.62
C CYS A 5 -52.63 30.30 -3.59
N ALA A 6 -51.32 30.14 -3.37
CA ALA A 6 -50.50 29.12 -3.97
C ALA A 6 -50.83 27.76 -3.34
N ALA A 7 -51.22 26.78 -4.15
CA ALA A 7 -51.41 25.41 -3.73
C ALA A 7 -50.04 24.72 -3.60
N CYS A 8 -49.58 24.49 -2.37
CA CYS A 8 -48.47 23.61 -2.07
C CYS A 8 -48.89 22.15 -2.32
N ALA A 9 -48.37 21.55 -3.39
CA ALA A 9 -48.39 20.12 -3.60
C ALA A 9 -47.33 19.46 -2.69
N CYS A 10 -47.76 18.90 -1.56
CA CYS A 10 -46.93 18.03 -0.75
C CYS A 10 -46.79 16.67 -1.45
N ALA A 11 -45.62 16.39 -2.01
CA ALA A 11 -45.23 15.05 -2.40
C ALA A 11 -44.91 14.21 -1.13
N PRO A 12 -45.33 12.94 -1.05
CA PRO A 12 -44.91 12.08 0.05
C PRO A 12 -43.43 11.71 -0.12
N GLY A 13 -42.60 12.29 0.73
CA GLY A 13 -41.21 11.89 0.90
C GLY A 13 -41.15 10.45 1.39
N ARG A 14 -40.64 9.55 0.54
CA ARG A 14 -40.34 8.17 0.89
C ARG A 14 -39.12 8.17 1.81
N SER A 15 -39.33 8.07 3.11
CA SER A 15 -38.25 7.86 4.08
C SER A 15 -37.51 6.55 3.77
N PRO A 16 -36.17 6.52 3.71
CA PRO A 16 -35.43 5.26 3.68
C PRO A 16 -35.65 4.56 5.02
N GLY A 17 -36.19 3.34 4.99
CA GLY A 17 -36.41 2.55 6.20
C GLY A 17 -35.08 2.15 6.87
N PRO A 18 -35.04 2.03 8.21
CA PRO A 18 -33.87 1.56 8.92
C PRO A 18 -33.75 0.03 8.74
N GLY A 19 -32.84 -0.44 7.89
CA GLY A 19 -32.68 -1.88 7.72
C GLY A 19 -31.82 -2.38 6.57
N ALA A 20 -31.36 -1.52 5.65
CA ALA A 20 -30.29 -1.93 4.75
C ALA A 20 -28.98 -1.95 5.55
N ALA A 21 -28.66 -3.08 6.17
CA ALA A 21 -27.33 -3.34 6.70
C ALA A 21 -26.34 -3.06 5.58
N ALA A 22 -25.45 -2.08 5.78
CA ALA A 22 -24.40 -1.78 4.83
C ALA A 22 -23.63 -3.09 4.57
N ALA A 23 -23.41 -3.42 3.29
CA ALA A 23 -22.59 -4.57 2.93
C ALA A 23 -21.26 -4.49 3.70
N PRO A 24 -20.74 -5.62 4.22
CA PRO A 24 -19.48 -5.61 4.94
C PRO A 24 -18.40 -4.97 4.05
N PRO A 25 -17.50 -4.15 4.61
CA PRO A 25 -16.44 -3.53 3.82
C PRO A 25 -15.65 -4.63 3.10
N ALA A 26 -15.59 -4.54 1.77
CA ALA A 26 -14.86 -5.50 0.96
C ALA A 26 -13.37 -5.42 1.29
N ILE A 27 -12.71 -6.58 1.38
CA ILE A 27 -11.26 -6.65 1.56
C ILE A 27 -10.64 -6.23 0.22
N PRO A 28 -9.78 -5.19 0.19
CA PRO A 28 -9.12 -4.80 -1.04
C PRO A 28 -8.21 -5.92 -1.57
N ASP A 29 -8.20 -6.12 -2.88
CA ASP A 29 -7.42 -7.22 -3.50
C ASP A 29 -5.93 -7.12 -3.18
N TRP A 30 -5.39 -5.90 -3.07
CA TRP A 30 -3.98 -5.66 -2.76
C TRP A 30 -3.56 -6.15 -1.36
N VAL A 31 -4.51 -6.35 -0.45
CA VAL A 31 -4.25 -6.95 0.88
C VAL A 31 -3.94 -8.45 0.75
N ARG A 32 -4.50 -9.11 -0.28
CA ARG A 32 -4.30 -10.55 -0.53
C ARG A 32 -3.20 -10.81 -1.55
N SER A 33 -3.01 -9.90 -2.52
CA SER A 33 -2.06 -10.05 -3.60
C SER A 33 -1.44 -8.69 -3.94
N ILE A 34 -0.14 -8.53 -3.70
CA ILE A 34 0.56 -7.28 -3.99
C ILE A 34 0.50 -6.99 -5.51
N PRO A 35 0.03 -5.80 -5.92
CA PRO A 35 -0.01 -5.41 -7.33
C PRO A 35 1.37 -5.51 -7.98
N GLN A 36 1.40 -5.93 -9.24
CA GLN A 36 2.60 -5.93 -10.08
C GLN A 36 2.45 -4.85 -11.15
N ASP A 37 3.51 -4.08 -11.37
CA ASP A 37 3.56 -3.13 -12.48
C ASP A 37 4.06 -3.84 -13.74
N SER A 38 3.21 -3.92 -14.77
CA SER A 38 3.58 -4.52 -16.05
C SER A 38 4.74 -3.82 -16.76
N THR A 39 4.96 -2.53 -16.47
CA THR A 39 6.08 -1.77 -17.04
C THR A 39 7.38 -1.99 -16.27
N GLY A 40 7.26 -2.41 -15.00
CA GLY A 40 8.33 -2.51 -14.03
C GLY A 40 8.81 -1.17 -13.47
N GLU A 41 8.14 -0.04 -13.77
CA GLU A 41 8.51 1.30 -13.30
C GLU A 41 8.37 1.45 -11.79
N PHE A 42 7.39 0.79 -11.19
CA PHE A 42 7.14 0.83 -9.75
C PHE A 42 7.25 -0.54 -9.08
N VAL A 43 7.85 -0.55 -7.90
CA VAL A 43 7.82 -1.68 -6.97
C VAL A 43 6.79 -1.37 -5.90
N TYR A 44 5.90 -2.33 -5.61
CA TYR A 44 4.87 -2.22 -4.58
C TYR A 44 5.20 -3.12 -3.38
N ALA A 45 4.80 -2.69 -2.19
CA ALA A 45 4.81 -3.54 -1.01
C ALA A 45 3.68 -3.16 -0.06
N VAL A 46 3.30 -4.13 0.78
CA VAL A 46 2.26 -3.95 1.80
C VAL A 46 2.90 -3.96 3.18
N GLY A 47 2.65 -2.91 3.95
CA GLY A 47 2.94 -2.85 5.37
C GLY A 47 1.73 -3.18 6.21
N PHE A 48 1.98 -3.75 7.39
CA PHE A 48 0.97 -4.16 8.34
C PHE A 48 1.29 -3.63 9.73
N SER A 49 0.24 -3.25 10.47
CA SER A 49 0.33 -3.03 11.91
C SER A 49 -0.89 -3.59 12.63
N PRO A 50 -0.70 -4.28 13.77
CA PRO A 50 -1.79 -4.59 14.68
C PRO A 50 -2.47 -3.31 15.21
N ARG A 51 -3.64 -3.46 15.85
CA ARG A 51 -4.25 -2.30 16.52
C ARG A 51 -3.35 -1.86 17.67
N THR A 52 -3.10 -0.57 17.75
CA THR A 52 -2.50 0.05 18.92
C THR A 52 -3.59 0.78 19.71
N PHE A 53 -3.22 1.33 20.87
CA PHE A 53 -4.14 2.16 21.64
C PHE A 53 -4.53 3.43 20.86
N PHE A 54 -3.62 3.99 20.06
CA PHE A 54 -3.85 5.17 19.24
C PHE A 54 -3.90 4.82 17.75
N ALA A 55 -5.07 4.97 17.14
CA ALA A 55 -5.32 4.68 15.73
C ALA A 55 -4.29 5.29 14.74
N ALA A 56 -3.73 6.46 15.07
CA ALA A 56 -2.69 7.11 14.26
C ALA A 56 -1.34 6.36 14.31
N GLU A 57 -0.97 5.79 15.46
CA GLU A 57 0.27 5.02 15.60
C GLU A 57 0.23 3.73 14.78
N SER A 58 -0.89 2.99 14.79
CA SER A 58 -1.04 1.81 13.91
C SER A 58 -0.82 2.17 12.44
N LEU A 59 -1.32 3.32 12.00
CA LEU A 59 -1.11 3.78 10.63
C LEU A 59 0.37 4.09 10.36
N ASP A 60 1.05 4.79 11.26
CA ASP A 60 2.46 5.14 11.08
C ASP A 60 3.37 3.91 11.15
N PHE A 61 3.05 2.94 12.01
CA PHE A 61 3.73 1.65 12.03
C PHE A 61 3.50 0.86 10.74
N ALA A 62 2.28 0.83 10.20
CA ALA A 62 1.99 0.16 8.95
C ALA A 62 2.72 0.83 7.77
N LYS A 63 2.80 2.16 7.73
CA LYS A 63 3.60 2.90 6.73
C LYS A 63 5.09 2.56 6.82
N ASN A 64 5.64 2.54 8.03
CA ASN A 64 7.05 2.19 8.23
C ASN A 64 7.32 0.74 7.83
N ALA A 65 6.43 -0.20 8.18
CA ALA A 65 6.52 -1.58 7.73
C ALA A 65 6.49 -1.68 6.19
N ALA A 66 5.63 -0.92 5.51
CA ALA A 66 5.55 -0.92 4.04
C ALA A 66 6.88 -0.47 3.41
N ARG A 67 7.52 0.56 3.99
CA ARG A 67 8.85 1.02 3.55
C ARG A 67 9.94 -0.04 3.74
N VAL A 68 9.91 -0.75 4.87
CA VAL A 68 10.85 -1.86 5.11
C VAL A 68 10.65 -2.98 4.09
N GLU A 69 9.41 -3.33 3.74
CA GLU A 69 9.13 -4.34 2.72
C GLU A 69 9.52 -3.87 1.30
N LEU A 70 9.35 -2.59 0.98
CA LEU A 70 9.90 -2.01 -0.27
C LEU A 70 11.43 -2.16 -0.33
N ALA A 71 12.13 -1.86 0.77
CA ALA A 71 13.58 -1.97 0.86
C ALA A 71 14.06 -3.40 0.60
N LYS A 72 13.36 -4.39 1.19
CA LYS A 72 13.63 -5.81 0.97
C LYS A 72 13.40 -6.19 -0.50
N SER A 73 12.31 -5.72 -1.10
CA SER A 73 11.95 -6.02 -2.49
C SER A 73 12.99 -5.47 -3.47
N ILE A 74 13.43 -4.22 -3.30
CA ILE A 74 14.51 -3.63 -4.10
C ILE A 74 15.80 -4.46 -3.96
N LYS A 75 16.17 -4.82 -2.73
CA LYS A 75 17.38 -5.63 -2.46
C LYS A 75 17.34 -6.99 -3.16
N VAL A 76 16.18 -7.64 -3.25
CA VAL A 76 16.01 -8.90 -3.97
C VAL A 76 16.14 -8.68 -5.48
N ALA A 77 15.48 -7.67 -6.04
CA ALA A 77 15.54 -7.36 -7.47
C ALA A 77 16.98 -7.04 -7.95
N VAL A 78 17.74 -6.30 -7.14
CA VAL A 78 19.16 -6.01 -7.42
C VAL A 78 19.99 -7.30 -7.40
N LYS A 79 19.78 -8.19 -6.43
CA LYS A 79 20.49 -9.48 -6.36
C LYS A 79 20.20 -10.39 -7.55
N GLU A 80 18.96 -10.45 -8.00
CA GLU A 80 18.56 -11.26 -9.16
C GLU A 80 19.22 -10.74 -10.44
N THR A 81 19.11 -9.44 -10.71
CA THR A 81 19.73 -8.80 -11.90
C THR A 81 21.24 -9.03 -11.95
N LEU A 82 21.92 -8.92 -10.80
CA LEU A 82 23.36 -9.15 -10.72
C LEU A 82 23.72 -10.63 -10.87
N SER A 83 22.90 -11.54 -10.33
CA SER A 83 23.11 -12.99 -10.50
C SER A 83 22.97 -13.40 -11.96
N ASP A 84 21.95 -12.89 -12.65
CA ASP A 84 21.78 -13.10 -14.10
C ASP A 84 22.97 -12.53 -14.88
N THR A 85 23.49 -11.38 -14.47
CA THR A 85 24.67 -10.77 -15.10
C THR A 85 25.93 -11.60 -14.84
N VAL A 86 26.15 -12.13 -13.64
CA VAL A 86 27.32 -12.94 -13.28
C VAL A 86 27.28 -14.34 -13.90
N VAL A 87 26.09 -14.94 -14.01
CA VAL A 87 25.91 -16.21 -14.73
C VAL A 87 26.19 -16.04 -16.22
N ASN A 88 25.80 -14.91 -16.82
CA ASN A 88 26.18 -14.55 -18.19
C ASN A 88 27.67 -14.12 -18.30
N ALA A 89 28.26 -13.58 -17.23
CA ALA A 89 29.63 -13.09 -17.17
C ALA A 89 30.57 -14.03 -16.41
N HIS A 90 30.54 -15.32 -16.74
CA HIS A 90 31.53 -16.30 -16.28
C HIS A 90 32.93 -15.97 -16.85
N ARG A 91 33.56 -14.88 -16.39
CA ARG A 91 34.99 -14.59 -16.63
C ARG A 91 35.69 -13.53 -15.77
N THR A 92 35.12 -12.96 -14.69
CA THR A 92 35.92 -12.03 -13.85
C THR A 92 35.56 -12.09 -12.37
N ALA A 93 36.41 -12.77 -11.60
CA ALA A 93 36.33 -13.00 -10.15
C ALA A 93 36.58 -11.74 -9.27
N GLY A 94 36.17 -10.55 -9.73
CA GLY A 94 36.44 -9.27 -9.05
C GLY A 94 35.21 -8.46 -8.62
N ASN A 95 33.98 -8.88 -8.99
CA ASN A 95 32.77 -8.09 -8.78
C ASN A 95 31.97 -8.43 -7.52
N GLN A 96 32.41 -9.41 -6.72
CA GLN A 96 31.67 -9.84 -5.53
C GLN A 96 31.73 -8.82 -4.38
N ASP A 97 32.79 -8.01 -4.30
CA ASP A 97 33.00 -7.01 -3.24
C ASP A 97 32.15 -5.74 -3.42
N ARG A 98 31.77 -5.39 -4.67
CA ARG A 98 30.83 -4.28 -4.94
C ARG A 98 29.39 -4.60 -4.53
N LEU A 99 29.05 -5.89 -4.41
CA LEU A 99 27.71 -6.38 -4.10
C LEU A 99 27.25 -6.03 -2.67
N VAL A 100 28.21 -5.83 -1.77
CA VAL A 100 27.98 -5.53 -0.35
C VAL A 100 28.02 -4.01 -0.09
N SER A 101 28.49 -3.23 -1.06
CA SER A 101 28.69 -1.78 -0.93
C SER A 101 27.56 -0.93 -1.53
N PHE A 102 26.40 -1.51 -1.86
CA PHE A 102 25.17 -0.74 -2.03
C PHE A 102 24.82 -0.19 -0.65
N SER A 103 25.14 1.08 -0.43
CA SER A 103 25.23 1.62 0.92
C SER A 103 23.83 1.78 1.50
N GLU A 104 23.62 1.49 2.79
CA GLU A 104 22.34 1.71 3.47
C GLU A 104 21.82 3.15 3.25
N SER A 105 22.74 4.11 3.08
CA SER A 105 22.44 5.50 2.74
C SER A 105 21.75 5.70 1.37
N GLU A 106 22.06 4.87 0.38
CA GLU A 106 21.43 4.90 -0.94
C GLU A 106 20.03 4.29 -0.89
N MET A 107 19.86 3.19 -0.14
CA MET A 107 18.54 2.61 0.13
C MET A 107 17.63 3.61 0.87
N ASP A 108 18.16 4.30 1.89
CA ASP A 108 17.42 5.33 2.61
C ASP A 108 17.04 6.52 1.73
N ALA A 109 17.89 6.90 0.78
CA ALA A 109 17.59 7.96 -0.18
C ALA A 109 16.46 7.55 -1.15
N GLU A 110 16.45 6.29 -1.58
CA GLU A 110 15.42 5.76 -2.47
C GLU A 110 14.06 5.59 -1.75
N LEU A 111 14.08 5.11 -0.51
CA LEU A 111 12.86 4.97 0.29
C LEU A 111 12.24 6.32 0.68
N ARG A 112 13.00 7.43 0.66
CA ARG A 112 12.43 8.79 0.79
C ARG A 112 11.48 9.15 -0.35
N GLY A 113 11.61 8.51 -1.51
CA GLY A 113 10.68 8.63 -2.64
C GLY A 113 9.48 7.68 -2.58
N SER A 114 9.31 6.91 -1.49
CA SER A 114 8.16 6.01 -1.35
C SER A 114 6.85 6.77 -1.13
N GLU A 115 5.82 6.35 -1.86
CA GLU A 115 4.48 6.90 -1.82
C GLU A 115 3.50 5.90 -1.18
N VAL A 116 2.62 6.40 -0.31
CA VAL A 116 1.46 5.62 0.14
C VAL A 116 0.38 5.73 -0.94
N VAL A 117 -0.01 4.59 -1.51
CA VAL A 117 -1.03 4.48 -2.55
C VAL A 117 -2.40 4.34 -1.93
N GLU A 118 -2.53 3.42 -0.97
CA GLU A 118 -3.79 3.11 -0.33
C GLU A 118 -3.59 2.68 1.13
N THR A 119 -4.63 2.84 1.94
CA THR A 119 -4.67 2.41 3.34
C THR A 119 -6.00 1.73 3.58
N TRP A 120 -5.97 0.58 4.24
CA TRP A 120 -7.16 -0.15 4.64
C TRP A 120 -7.09 -0.54 6.11
N ARG A 121 -8.20 -0.37 6.81
CA ARG A 121 -8.36 -0.78 8.21
C ARG A 121 -9.31 -1.96 8.28
N ASP A 122 -8.87 -3.00 8.97
CA ASP A 122 -9.68 -4.18 9.20
C ASP A 122 -10.60 -4.01 10.42
N ASP A 123 -11.64 -3.19 10.27
CA ASP A 123 -12.58 -2.90 11.35
C ASP A 123 -13.41 -4.11 11.79
N ALA A 124 -13.50 -5.14 10.95
CA ALA A 124 -14.26 -6.35 11.22
C ALA A 124 -13.37 -7.57 11.58
N GLY A 125 -12.05 -7.48 11.45
CA GLY A 125 -11.13 -8.61 11.70
C GLY A 125 -11.25 -9.70 10.64
N LEU A 126 -11.41 -9.32 9.37
CA LEU A 126 -11.59 -10.22 8.23
C LEU A 126 -10.29 -10.87 7.74
N VAL A 127 -9.15 -10.21 7.96
CA VAL A 127 -7.81 -10.66 7.54
C VAL A 127 -6.91 -10.82 8.74
N GLY A 128 -6.86 -9.81 9.60
CA GLY A 128 -6.05 -9.78 10.82
C GLY A 128 -6.92 -9.64 12.06
N GLU A 129 -6.33 -9.16 13.16
CA GLU A 129 -7.14 -8.79 14.31
C GLU A 129 -7.97 -7.54 14.01
N LYS A 130 -9.13 -7.43 14.66
CA LYS A 130 -9.98 -6.24 14.57
C LYS A 130 -9.17 -4.97 14.89
N GLY A 131 -9.26 -3.98 14.00
CA GLY A 131 -8.57 -2.70 14.09
C GLY A 131 -7.15 -2.71 13.50
N SER A 132 -6.69 -3.82 12.91
CA SER A 132 -5.43 -3.86 12.17
C SER A 132 -5.42 -2.88 11.00
N VAL A 133 -4.25 -2.39 10.63
CA VAL A 133 -4.07 -1.46 9.52
C VAL A 133 -3.09 -2.04 8.51
N TYR A 134 -3.45 -1.93 7.23
CA TYR A 134 -2.66 -2.31 6.09
C TYR A 134 -2.40 -1.07 5.23
N VAL A 135 -1.19 -0.95 4.70
CA VAL A 135 -0.78 0.17 3.85
C VAL A 135 -0.12 -0.38 2.59
N LEU A 136 -0.67 -0.03 1.43
CA LEU A 136 0.00 -0.26 0.16
C LEU A 136 0.90 0.94 -0.13
N ALA A 137 2.19 0.67 -0.29
CA ALA A 137 3.17 1.66 -0.71
C ALA A 137 3.83 1.25 -2.02
N ARG A 138 4.36 2.25 -2.73
CA ARG A 138 5.17 2.03 -3.92
C ARG A 138 6.40 2.93 -3.92
N VAL A 139 7.39 2.56 -4.70
CA VAL A 139 8.55 3.39 -5.01
C VAL A 139 8.95 3.15 -6.46
N LYS A 140 9.56 4.15 -7.08
CA LYS A 140 10.15 3.97 -8.41
C LYS A 140 11.23 2.89 -8.34
N ASN A 141 11.26 2.02 -9.34
CA ASN A 141 12.25 0.96 -9.44
C ASN A 141 13.60 1.55 -9.88
N PRO A 142 14.69 1.38 -9.11
CA PRO A 142 16.01 1.89 -9.48
C PRO A 142 16.58 1.28 -10.77
N ASN A 143 16.11 0.08 -11.14
CA ASN A 143 16.66 -0.69 -12.25
C ASN A 143 16.00 -0.38 -13.61
N LYS A 144 15.14 0.66 -13.68
CA LYS A 144 14.36 1.07 -14.87
C LYS A 144 14.53 2.55 -15.16
#